data_AF-A0AAW4L7H3-F1
#
_entry.id   AF-A0AAW4L7H3-F1
#
_cell.length_a   1.000
_cell.length_b   1.000
_cell.length_c   1.000
_cell.angle_alpha   90.00
_cell.angle_beta   90.00
_cell.angle_gamma   90.00
#
_symmetry.space_group_name_H-M   'P 1'
#
loop_
_entity.id
_entity.type
_entity.pdbx_description
1 polymer ?
#
loop_
_entity_poly.entity_id
_entity_poly.type
_entity_poly.pdbx_seq_one_letter_code
_entity_poly.pdbx_strand_id
1 'polypeptide(L)'
;MKIVWAFLLVLLMAFPCHAALKTIGKSDKLTFDPTNFPPQMKSDWQIMKVKCVKCHTMERTVVSITTGVAPISGQPFDRGATRAYGVKMMRKPDSNMNKQEVKACVDLMNWMLEESAKQ
;
A
#
# COMPACT_ATOMS: atom_id res chain seq x y z
N MET A 1 -14.78 35.08 -31.71
CA MET A 1 -14.49 35.42 -30.30
C MET A 1 -15.15 34.47 -29.28
N LYS A 2 -16.44 34.10 -29.42
CA LYS A 2 -17.14 33.20 -28.46
C LYS A 2 -16.53 31.79 -28.32
N ILE A 3 -15.94 31.24 -29.37
CA ILE A 3 -15.30 29.91 -29.37
C ILE A 3 -14.02 29.86 -28.52
N VAL A 4 -13.26 30.96 -28.46
CA VAL A 4 -12.02 31.05 -27.66
C VAL A 4 -12.34 30.99 -26.16
N TRP A 5 -13.41 31.67 -25.75
CA TRP A 5 -13.89 31.63 -24.36
C TRP A 5 -14.42 30.26 -23.96
N ALA A 6 -15.09 29.55 -24.88
CA ALA A 6 -15.55 28.19 -24.63
C ALA A 6 -14.38 27.20 -24.45
N PHE A 7 -13.32 27.31 -25.25
CA PHE A 7 -12.11 26.49 -25.08
C PHE A 7 -11.35 26.78 -23.78
N LEU A 8 -11.28 28.06 -23.38
CA LEU A 8 -10.65 28.46 -22.12
C LEU A 8 -11.40 27.90 -20.90
N LEU A 9 -12.74 27.81 -20.98
CA LEU A 9 -13.56 27.27 -19.89
C LEU A 9 -13.40 25.75 -19.72
N VAL A 10 -13.15 25.01 -20.80
CA VAL A 10 -12.91 23.55 -20.76
C VAL A 10 -11.54 23.21 -20.16
N LEU A 11 -10.53 24.05 -20.38
CA LEU A 11 -9.18 23.87 -19.82
C LEU A 11 -9.11 24.05 -18.30
N LEU A 12 -10.10 24.73 -17.70
CA LEU A 12 -10.17 24.93 -16.24
C LEU A 12 -10.78 23.73 -15.49
N MET A 13 -11.28 22.71 -16.19
CA MET A 13 -11.85 21.50 -15.58
C MET A 13 -10.81 20.38 -15.40
N ALA A 14 -9.61 20.71 -14.90
CA ALA A 14 -8.62 19.70 -14.52
C ALA A 14 -9.02 19.07 -13.18
N PHE A 15 -9.65 17.89 -13.22
CA PHE A 15 -9.88 17.10 -12.01
C PHE A 15 -8.56 16.46 -11.56
N PRO A 16 -8.19 16.55 -10.27
CA PRO A 16 -7.06 15.80 -9.75
C PRO A 16 -7.41 14.30 -9.81
N CYS A 17 -6.91 13.61 -10.83
CA CYS A 17 -6.91 12.16 -10.87
C CYS A 17 -5.89 11.68 -9.82
N HIS A 18 -6.39 11.34 -8.64
CA HIS A 18 -5.55 10.76 -7.59
C HIS A 18 -5.17 9.36 -8.06
N ALA A 19 -3.88 9.18 -8.34
CA ALA A 19 -3.36 7.89 -8.77
C ALA A 19 -3.50 6.90 -7.63
N ALA A 20 -4.47 5.99 -7.76
CA ALA A 20 -4.61 4.84 -6.89
C ALA A 20 -3.29 4.08 -6.73
N LEU A 21 -3.08 3.46 -5.56
CA LEU A 21 -2.01 2.49 -5.36
C LEU A 21 -2.15 1.40 -6.41
N LYS A 22 -1.24 1.41 -7.38
CA LYS A 22 -1.32 0.52 -8.51
C LYS A 22 -0.97 -0.89 -8.07
N THR A 23 -1.85 -1.83 -8.39
CA THR A 23 -1.63 -3.27 -8.20
C THR A 23 -1.47 -3.96 -9.54
N ILE A 24 -0.69 -5.03 -9.58
CA ILE A 24 -0.45 -5.86 -10.77
C ILE A 24 -0.65 -7.33 -10.42
N GLY A 25 -0.94 -8.14 -11.44
CA GLY A 25 -1.23 -9.56 -11.28
C GLY A 25 -2.71 -9.84 -10.92
N LYS A 26 -3.00 -11.11 -10.63
CA LYS A 26 -4.33 -11.61 -10.25
C LYS A 26 -4.18 -12.74 -9.23
N SER A 27 -5.17 -12.90 -8.35
CA SER A 27 -5.21 -13.94 -7.32
C SER A 27 -3.90 -13.99 -6.51
N ASP A 28 -3.32 -15.17 -6.29
CA ASP A 28 -2.06 -15.38 -5.56
C ASP A 28 -0.83 -14.63 -6.10
N LYS A 29 -0.91 -14.10 -7.32
CA LYS A 29 0.14 -13.27 -7.94
C LYS A 29 -0.10 -11.77 -7.78
N LEU A 30 -1.17 -11.37 -7.09
CA LEU A 30 -1.49 -9.98 -6.83
C LEU A 30 -0.41 -9.33 -5.96
N THR A 31 0.10 -8.19 -6.42
CA THR A 31 1.16 -7.43 -5.74
C THR A 31 1.05 -5.94 -6.06
N PHE A 32 1.79 -5.09 -5.34
CA PHE A 32 1.89 -3.66 -5.64
C PHE A 32 2.89 -3.39 -6.76
N ASP A 33 2.63 -2.38 -7.58
CA ASP A 33 3.56 -1.81 -8.55
C ASP A 33 4.40 -0.70 -7.88
N PRO A 34 5.70 -0.92 -7.64
CA PRO A 34 6.53 0.05 -6.91
C PRO A 34 7.10 1.17 -7.80
N THR A 35 6.68 1.27 -9.07
CA THR A 35 7.27 2.21 -10.04
C THR A 35 7.22 3.65 -9.51
N ASN A 36 6.09 4.04 -8.90
CA ASN A 36 5.83 5.38 -8.41
C ASN A 36 6.04 5.56 -6.89
N PHE A 37 6.66 4.58 -6.22
CA PHE A 37 6.89 4.71 -4.78
C PHE A 37 7.99 5.75 -4.52
N PRO A 38 7.85 6.61 -3.49
CA PRO A 38 8.93 7.47 -3.02
C PRO A 38 10.21 6.65 -2.73
N PRO A 39 11.42 7.23 -2.83
CA PRO A 39 12.67 6.49 -2.70
C PRO A 39 12.77 5.61 -1.44
N GLN A 40 12.38 6.15 -0.29
CA GLN A 40 12.37 5.39 0.97
C GLN A 40 11.39 4.21 0.92
N MET A 41 10.14 4.46 0.48
CA MET A 41 9.10 3.42 0.37
C MET A 41 9.49 2.32 -0.63
N LYS A 42 10.25 2.67 -1.67
CA LYS A 42 10.78 1.72 -2.65
C LYS A 42 11.84 0.80 -2.05
N SER A 43 12.65 1.32 -1.12
CA SER A 43 13.60 0.52 -0.34
C SER A 43 12.87 -0.42 0.63
N ASP A 44 11.91 0.11 1.38
CA ASP A 44 11.09 -0.65 2.33
C ASP A 44 10.30 -1.75 1.60
N TRP A 45 9.87 -1.49 0.36
CA TRP A 45 9.21 -2.47 -0.49
C TRP A 45 10.10 -3.66 -0.84
N GLN A 46 11.41 -3.46 -1.04
CA GLN A 46 12.32 -4.59 -1.29
C GLN A 46 12.41 -5.52 -0.09
N ILE A 47 12.26 -4.99 1.13
CA ILE A 47 12.19 -5.79 2.35
C ILE A 47 10.85 -6.54 2.39
N MET A 48 9.74 -5.82 2.22
CA MET A 48 8.39 -6.38 2.31
C MET A 48 8.16 -7.52 1.32
N LYS A 49 8.54 -7.35 0.05
CA LYS A 49 8.31 -8.35 -1.02
C LYS A 49 9.06 -9.67 -0.81
N VAL A 50 10.05 -9.69 0.07
CA VAL A 50 10.80 -10.91 0.43
C VAL A 50 10.33 -11.46 1.77
N LYS A 51 10.21 -10.61 2.80
CA LYS A 51 9.96 -11.03 4.17
C LYS A 51 8.49 -11.36 4.42
N CYS A 52 7.57 -10.52 3.92
CA CYS A 52 6.14 -10.65 4.21
C CYS A 52 5.48 -11.76 3.38
N VAL A 53 6.17 -12.34 2.39
CA VAL A 53 5.66 -13.45 1.58
C VAL A 53 6.07 -14.83 2.11
N LYS A 54 6.82 -14.90 3.22
CA LYS A 54 7.29 -16.17 3.79
C LYS A 54 6.13 -17.05 4.28
N CYS A 55 5.07 -16.45 4.83
CA CYS A 55 3.96 -17.18 5.45
C CYS A 55 2.74 -17.35 4.53
N HIS A 56 2.55 -16.45 3.57
CA HIS A 56 1.47 -16.45 2.61
C HIS A 56 1.81 -15.47 1.47
N THR A 57 1.01 -15.47 0.40
CA THR A 57 1.20 -14.55 -0.73
C THR A 57 1.01 -13.08 -0.34
N MET A 58 1.50 -12.18 -1.20
CA MET A 58 1.36 -10.73 -1.02
C MET A 58 -0.10 -10.27 -1.13
N GLU A 59 -0.94 -11.07 -1.78
CA GLU A 59 -2.38 -10.82 -1.99
C GLU A 59 -3.08 -10.38 -0.70
N ARG A 60 -2.84 -11.05 0.44
CA ARG A 60 -3.48 -10.68 1.71
C ARG A 60 -3.16 -9.26 2.15
N THR A 61 -1.91 -8.82 1.97
CA THR A 61 -1.48 -7.45 2.28
C THR A 61 -2.12 -6.48 1.30
N VAL A 62 -2.15 -6.82 0.00
CA VAL A 62 -2.81 -5.99 -1.01
C VAL A 62 -4.27 -5.76 -0.65
N VAL A 63 -5.03 -6.83 -0.41
CA VAL A 63 -6.44 -6.76 -0.03
C VAL A 63 -6.63 -5.96 1.26
N SER A 64 -5.81 -6.20 2.28
CA SER A 64 -5.91 -5.48 3.56
C SER A 64 -5.73 -3.97 3.40
N ILE A 65 -4.76 -3.56 2.58
CA ILE A 65 -4.47 -2.14 2.33
C ILE A 65 -5.54 -1.49 1.47
N THR A 66 -5.94 -2.14 0.37
CA THR A 66 -6.87 -1.52 -0.60
C THR A 66 -8.31 -1.48 -0.12
N THR A 67 -8.70 -2.43 0.75
CA THR A 67 -10.07 -2.48 1.29
C THR A 67 -10.17 -1.88 2.70
N GLY A 68 -9.06 -1.73 3.41
CA GLY A 68 -9.06 -1.37 4.83
C GLY A 68 -9.60 -2.48 5.74
N VAL A 69 -9.68 -3.72 5.26
CA VAL A 69 -10.23 -4.87 6.01
C VAL A 69 -9.30 -6.08 5.91
N ALA A 70 -8.98 -6.68 7.05
CA ALA A 70 -8.16 -7.88 7.10
C ALA A 70 -8.92 -9.10 6.54
N PRO A 71 -8.40 -9.81 5.52
CA PRO A 71 -9.17 -10.77 4.73
C PRO A 71 -9.59 -12.04 5.51
N ILE A 72 -8.89 -12.37 6.60
CA ILE A 72 -9.18 -13.57 7.40
C ILE A 72 -10.13 -13.26 8.56
N SER A 73 -9.93 -12.14 9.25
CA SER A 73 -10.68 -11.81 10.47
C SER A 73 -11.86 -10.87 10.22
N GLY A 74 -11.93 -10.21 9.06
CA GLY A 74 -12.90 -9.16 8.77
C GLY A 74 -12.72 -7.89 9.62
N GLN A 75 -11.64 -7.80 10.40
CA GLN A 75 -11.38 -6.65 11.26
C GLN A 75 -10.85 -5.45 10.46
N PRO A 76 -11.10 -4.21 10.93
CA PRO A 76 -10.49 -3.02 10.33
C PRO A 76 -8.96 -3.16 10.25
N PHE A 77 -8.41 -2.77 9.12
CA PHE A 77 -6.97 -2.75 8.87
C PHE A 77 -6.49 -1.30 8.73
N ASP A 78 -6.14 -0.71 9.87
CA ASP A 78 -5.70 0.67 10.00
C ASP A 78 -4.26 0.78 10.52
N ARG A 79 -3.80 2.00 10.83
CA ARG A 79 -2.47 2.26 11.41
C ARG A 79 -2.25 1.58 12.77
N GLY A 80 -3.32 1.33 13.53
CA GLY A 80 -3.27 0.55 14.76
C GLY A 80 -2.98 -0.91 14.46
N ALA A 81 -3.68 -1.47 13.47
CA ALA A 81 -3.48 -2.84 13.01
C ALA A 81 -2.07 -3.08 12.45
N THR A 82 -1.52 -2.16 11.65
CA THR A 82 -0.15 -2.28 11.11
C THR A 82 0.90 -2.32 12.23
N ARG A 83 0.75 -1.47 13.26
CA ARG A 83 1.64 -1.46 14.43
C ARG A 83 1.53 -2.75 15.24
N ALA A 84 0.31 -3.19 15.51
CA ALA A 84 0.07 -4.45 16.21
C ALA A 84 0.67 -5.64 15.44
N TYR A 85 0.57 -5.62 14.11
CA TYR A 85 1.20 -6.61 13.25
C TYR A 85 2.73 -6.55 13.34
N GLY A 86 3.34 -5.37 13.37
CA GLY A 86 4.77 -5.21 13.61
C GLY A 86 5.21 -5.83 14.93
N VAL A 87 4.51 -5.56 16.02
CA VAL A 87 4.78 -6.18 17.34
C VAL A 87 4.64 -7.71 17.27
N LYS A 88 3.62 -8.21 16.57
CA LYS A 88 3.44 -9.65 16.34
C LYS A 88 4.64 -10.25 15.59
N MET A 89 5.16 -9.58 14.56
CA MET A 89 6.32 -10.07 13.80
C MET A 89 7.61 -10.08 14.63
N MET A 90 7.78 -9.13 15.55
CA MET A 90 8.90 -9.14 16.50
C MET A 90 8.85 -10.30 17.50
N ARG A 91 7.65 -10.79 17.82
CA ARG A 91 7.44 -11.91 18.76
C ARG A 91 7.43 -13.27 18.08
N LYS A 92 7.26 -13.31 16.76
CA LYS A 92 7.20 -14.55 15.98
C LYS A 92 8.64 -15.06 15.74
N PRO A 93 9.04 -16.20 16.33
CA PRO A 93 10.44 -16.65 16.33
C PRO A 93 10.96 -16.96 14.92
N ASP A 94 10.06 -17.31 14.01
CA ASP A 94 10.38 -17.65 12.62
C ASP A 94 9.99 -16.53 11.63
N SER A 95 9.76 -15.28 12.09
CA SER A 95 9.49 -14.16 11.18
C SER A 95 10.66 -13.86 10.24
N ASN A 96 11.90 -14.16 10.66
CA ASN A 96 13.13 -13.81 9.96
C ASN A 96 13.24 -12.28 9.70
N MET A 97 12.74 -11.48 10.64
CA MET A 97 12.78 -10.02 10.55
C MET A 97 13.45 -9.44 11.80
N ASN A 98 14.41 -8.54 11.60
CA ASN A 98 14.96 -7.72 12.68
C ASN A 98 14.07 -6.49 12.94
N LYS A 99 14.38 -5.73 14.00
CA LYS A 99 13.60 -4.55 14.41
C LYS A 99 13.48 -3.50 13.31
N GLN A 100 14.54 -3.29 12.56
CA GLN A 100 14.61 -2.30 11.48
C GLN A 100 13.75 -2.73 10.29
N GLU A 101 13.81 -4.00 9.89
CA GLU A 101 13.00 -4.58 8.82
C GLU A 101 11.51 -4.55 9.17
N VAL A 102 11.15 -4.85 10.43
CA VAL A 102 9.76 -4.71 10.91
C VAL A 102 9.31 -3.26 10.83
N LYS A 103 10.14 -2.31 11.31
CA LYS A 103 9.80 -0.89 11.25
C LYS A 103 9.57 -0.43 9.81
N ALA A 104 10.49 -0.78 8.89
CA ALA A 104 10.37 -0.45 7.47
C ALA A 104 9.05 -0.96 6.86
N CYS A 105 8.67 -2.21 7.16
CA CYS A 105 7.39 -2.76 6.69
C CYS A 105 6.18 -2.02 7.28
N VAL A 106 6.22 -1.65 8.57
CA VAL A 106 5.14 -0.89 9.22
C VAL A 106 5.01 0.52 8.65
N ASP A 107 6.13 1.21 8.44
CA ASP A 107 6.16 2.54 7.83
C ASP A 107 5.59 2.49 6.40
N LEU A 108 6.00 1.49 5.61
CA LEU A 108 5.48 1.27 4.27
C LEU A 108 3.97 1.00 4.27
N MET A 109 3.48 0.10 5.11
CA MET A 109 2.03 -0.19 5.19
C MET A 109 1.24 1.06 5.61
N ASN A 110 1.78 1.87 6.52
CA ASN A 110 1.13 3.11 6.94
C ASN A 110 1.05 4.14 5.82
N TRP A 111 2.14 4.33 5.07
CA TRP A 111 2.13 5.18 3.88
C TRP A 111 1.14 4.64 2.82
N MET A 112 1.13 3.32 2.60
CA MET A 112 0.20 2.70 1.66
C MET A 112 -1.26 2.89 2.06
N LEU A 113 -1.60 2.81 3.36
CA LEU A 113 -2.95 3.12 3.84
C LEU A 113 -3.33 4.57 3.54
N GLU A 114 -2.41 5.51 3.75
CA GLU A 114 -2.63 6.92 3.42
C GLU A 114 -2.83 7.14 1.91
N GLU A 115 -2.03 6.48 1.06
CA GLU A 115 -2.20 6.55 -0.39
C GLU A 115 -3.49 5.88 -0.86
N SER A 116 -3.90 4.77 -0.23
CA SER A 116 -5.14 4.09 -0.57
C SER A 116 -6.37 4.93 -0.22
N ALA A 117 -6.30 5.70 0.88
CA ALA A 117 -7.39 6.56 1.31
C ALA A 117 -7.57 7.84 0.46
N LYS A 118 -6.65 8.12 -0.47
CA LYS A 118 -6.77 9.24 -1.44
C LYS A 118 -7.62 8.89 -2.67
N GLN A 119 -8.06 7.64 -2.79
CA GLN A 119 -8.93 7.15 -3.86
C GLN A 119 -10.39 7.40 -3.52
#